data_AF-A0AAN6QZK8-F1
#
_entry.id   AF-A0AAN6QZK8-F1
#
_cell.length_a   1.000
_cell.length_b   1.000
_cell.length_c   1.000
_cell.angle_alpha   90.00
_cell.angle_beta   90.00
_cell.angle_gamma   90.00
#
_symmetry.space_group_name_H-M   'P 1'
#
loop_
_entity.id
_entity.type
_entity.pdbx_description
1 polymer ?
#
loop_
_entity_poly.entity_id
_entity_poly.type
_entity_poly.pdbx_seq_one_letter_code
_entity_poly.pdbx_strand_id
1 'polypeptide(L)'
;MPTALSNHTQETRNAILTPLIDAHLNGHLVNDILDFATILFGTAAAEHTVTEGKEERREALPANGALVMMVCRSLMRAYVSLRKQGEDANAEELRSIADKHYSRETVDAEMAEVIMGR
;
A
#
# COMPACT_ATOMS: atom_id res chain seq x y z
N MET A 1 4.74 -5.35 21.46
CA MET A 1 5.97 -5.22 20.66
C MET A 1 5.93 -3.87 19.96
N PRO A 2 7.00 -3.06 19.99
CA PRO A 2 7.06 -1.85 19.17
C PRO A 2 7.10 -2.26 17.70
N THR A 3 6.22 -1.68 16.88
CA THR A 3 6.18 -1.90 15.43
C THR A 3 7.25 -1.03 14.76
N ALA A 4 7.74 -1.40 13.56
CA ALA A 4 8.87 -0.72 12.90
C ALA A 4 8.66 0.80 12.77
N LEU A 5 7.41 1.24 12.57
CA LEU A 5 7.08 2.65 12.38
C LEU A 5 6.57 3.37 13.64
N SER A 6 6.67 2.76 14.82
CA SER A 6 6.12 3.31 16.07
C SER A 6 6.74 4.65 16.52
N ASN A 7 7.96 4.97 16.07
CA ASN A 7 8.65 6.24 16.36
C ASN A 7 8.45 7.33 15.28
N HIS A 8 7.71 7.04 14.20
CA HIS A 8 7.51 7.98 13.10
C HIS A 8 6.29 8.87 13.34
N THR A 9 6.27 10.05 12.70
CA THR A 9 5.13 10.97 12.78
C THR A 9 3.86 10.33 12.22
N GLN A 10 2.70 10.79 12.67
CA GLN A 10 1.41 10.32 12.15
C GLN A 10 1.30 10.54 10.64
N GLU A 11 1.81 11.66 10.14
CA GLU A 11 1.86 11.97 8.70
C GLU A 11 2.65 10.92 7.92
N THR A 12 3.83 10.54 8.43
CA THR A 12 4.68 9.51 7.81
C THR A 12 3.99 8.15 7.80
N ARG A 13 3.33 7.80 8.91
CA ARG A 13 2.58 6.55 9.02
C ARG A 13 1.42 6.52 8.02
N ASN A 14 0.67 7.62 7.89
CA ASN A 14 -0.43 7.73 6.93
C ASN A 14 0.06 7.65 5.47
N ALA A 15 1.23 8.22 5.16
CA ALA A 15 1.83 8.16 3.82
C ALA A 15 2.19 6.74 3.35
N ILE A 16 2.21 5.76 4.28
CA ILE A 16 2.45 4.34 4.00
C ILE A 16 1.16 3.53 4.19
N LEU A 17 0.42 3.74 5.27
CA LEU A 17 -0.77 2.97 5.61
C LEU A 17 -1.93 3.24 4.64
N THR A 18 -2.20 4.50 4.29
CA THR A 18 -3.32 4.84 3.39
C THR A 18 -3.19 4.16 2.02
N PRO A 19 -2.04 4.20 1.31
CA PRO A 19 -1.90 3.48 0.05
C PRO A 19 -1.99 1.94 0.19
N LEU A 20 -1.56 1.36 1.31
CA LEU A 20 -1.72 -0.08 1.56
C LEU A 20 -3.19 -0.46 1.72
N ILE A 21 -3.95 0.29 2.53
CA ILE A 21 -5.39 0.06 2.68
C ILE A 21 -6.12 0.31 1.36
N ASP A 22 -5.69 1.31 0.59
CA ASP A 22 -6.25 1.58 -0.72
C ASP A 22 -6.10 0.39 -1.66
N ALA A 23 -4.91 -0.20 -1.69
CA ALA A 23 -4.61 -1.39 -2.49
C ALA A 23 -5.37 -2.62 -1.99
N HIS A 24 -5.51 -2.81 -0.68
CA HIS A 24 -6.27 -3.91 -0.09
C HIS A 24 -7.77 -3.82 -0.44
N LEU A 25 -8.36 -2.63 -0.37
CA LEU A 25 -9.79 -2.42 -0.60
C LEU A 25 -10.16 -2.43 -2.09
N ASN A 26 -9.25 -2.03 -2.98
CA ASN A 26 -9.48 -1.97 -4.43
C ASN A 26 -8.93 -3.19 -5.19
N GLY A 27 -8.04 -3.97 -4.56
CA GLY A 27 -7.38 -5.11 -5.17
C GLY A 27 -7.93 -6.43 -4.66
N HIS A 28 -7.79 -7.49 -5.44
CA HIS A 28 -7.99 -8.87 -4.98
C HIS A 28 -6.79 -9.40 -4.15
N LEU A 29 -6.03 -8.50 -3.52
CA LEU A 29 -4.80 -8.76 -2.77
C LEU A 29 -5.06 -9.02 -1.28
N VAL A 30 -6.27 -9.52 -0.98
CA VAL A 30 -7.01 -9.21 0.25
C VAL A 30 -6.31 -9.66 1.53
N ASN A 31 -5.39 -10.63 1.48
CA ASN A 31 -4.69 -11.09 2.68
C ASN A 31 -3.24 -10.58 2.77
N ASP A 32 -2.45 -10.66 1.70
CA ASP A 32 -1.02 -10.30 1.74
C ASP A 32 -0.76 -8.86 2.20
N ILE A 33 -1.59 -7.90 1.75
CA ILE A 33 -1.41 -6.49 2.08
C ILE A 33 -1.91 -6.15 3.49
N LEU A 34 -2.98 -6.80 3.95
CA LEU A 34 -3.51 -6.58 5.29
C LEU A 34 -2.60 -7.21 6.34
N ASP A 35 -2.04 -8.38 6.06
CA ASP A 35 -1.06 -9.05 6.92
C ASP A 35 0.21 -8.20 7.02
N PHE A 36 0.72 -7.69 5.90
CA PHE A 36 1.87 -6.78 5.87
C PHE A 36 1.60 -5.50 6.69
N ALA A 37 0.46 -4.85 6.49
CA ALA A 37 0.08 -3.65 7.25
C ALA A 37 -0.06 -3.94 8.76
N THR A 38 -0.59 -5.12 9.12
CA THR A 38 -0.74 -5.55 10.51
C THR A 38 0.62 -5.76 11.18
N ILE A 39 1.59 -6.37 10.50
CA ILE A 39 2.96 -6.53 10.99
C ILE A 39 3.61 -5.15 11.21
N LEU A 40 3.42 -4.24 10.26
CA LEU A 40 4.12 -2.96 10.22
C LEU A 40 3.54 -1.88 11.16
N PHE A 41 2.22 -1.88 11.37
CA PHE A 41 1.50 -0.86 12.14
C PHE A 41 0.76 -1.41 13.37
N GLY A 42 0.60 -2.72 13.47
CA GLY A 42 -0.22 -3.39 14.48
C GLY A 42 -1.68 -3.54 14.04
N THR A 43 -2.34 -4.59 14.55
CA THR A 43 -3.71 -4.99 14.19
C THR A 43 -4.72 -3.86 14.33
N ALA A 44 -4.72 -3.16 15.48
CA ALA A 44 -5.69 -2.11 15.76
C ALA A 44 -5.61 -0.93 14.78
N ALA A 45 -4.42 -0.58 14.30
CA ALA A 45 -4.24 0.52 13.34
C ALA A 45 -4.70 0.10 11.92
N ALA A 46 -4.41 -1.13 11.52
CA ALA A 46 -4.83 -1.65 10.22
C ALA A 46 -6.36 -1.81 10.16
N GLU A 47 -7.00 -2.38 11.18
CA GLU A 47 -8.45 -2.59 11.23
C GLU A 47 -9.24 -1.28 11.27
N HIS A 48 -8.76 -0.27 12.00
CA HIS A 48 -9.38 1.04 12.07
C HIS A 48 -9.41 1.71 10.68
N THR A 49 -8.26 1.79 10.02
CA THR A 49 -8.16 2.44 8.71
C THR A 49 -8.88 1.66 7.59
N VAL A 50 -8.96 0.33 7.68
CA VAL A 50 -9.83 -0.48 6.79
C VAL A 50 -11.30 -0.13 6.98
N THR A 51 -11.73 0.11 8.22
CA THR A 51 -13.13 0.46 8.53
C THR A 51 -13.47 1.85 8.00
N GLU A 52 -12.62 2.84 8.25
CA GLU A 52 -12.77 4.21 7.71
C GLU A 52 -12.74 4.20 6.17
N GLY A 53 -11.76 3.53 5.56
CA GLY A 53 -11.63 3.46 4.10
C GLY A 53 -12.78 2.73 3.39
N LYS A 54 -13.49 1.82 4.08
CA LYS A 54 -14.71 1.17 3.56
C LYS A 54 -15.92 2.11 3.57
N GLU A 55 -16.03 2.98 4.57
CA GLU A 55 -17.13 3.95 4.67
C GLU A 55 -17.02 5.03 3.58
N GLU A 56 -15.79 5.49 3.28
CA GLU A 56 -15.53 6.51 2.24
C GLU A 56 -15.72 5.99 0.81
N ARG A 57 -15.62 4.67 0.57
CA ARG A 57 -15.59 4.05 -0.78
C ARG A 57 -16.91 3.54 -1.32
N ARG A 58 -18.03 4.00 -0.76
CA ARG A 58 -19.36 3.61 -1.25
C ARG A 58 -19.68 4.13 -2.66
N GLU A 59 -18.81 4.93 -3.28
CA GLU A 59 -19.03 5.53 -4.60
C GLU A 59 -17.96 5.11 -5.64
N ALA A 60 -18.47 4.62 -6.78
CA ALA A 60 -17.81 4.38 -8.07
C ALA A 60 -16.49 3.56 -8.09
N LEU A 61 -16.60 2.25 -8.34
CA LEU A 61 -15.47 1.42 -8.76
C LEU A 61 -15.13 1.67 -10.24
N PRO A 62 -13.88 2.00 -10.60
CA PRO A 62 -13.45 2.14 -12.00
C PRO A 62 -13.47 0.79 -12.74
N ALA A 63 -13.48 0.85 -14.08
CA ALA A 63 -13.40 -0.34 -14.93
C ALA A 63 -12.15 -1.20 -14.61
N ASN A 64 -12.29 -2.53 -14.68
CA ASN A 64 -11.33 -3.51 -14.16
C ASN A 64 -9.85 -3.24 -14.52
N GLY A 65 -9.54 -2.78 -15.73
CA GLY A 65 -8.14 -2.47 -16.13
C GLY A 65 -7.55 -1.23 -15.46
N ALA A 66 -8.34 -0.17 -15.28
CA ALA A 66 -7.92 1.04 -14.58
C ALA A 66 -7.80 0.81 -13.06
N LEU A 67 -8.64 -0.07 -12.52
CA LEU A 67 -8.56 -0.52 -11.12
C LEU A 67 -7.24 -1.25 -10.84
N VAL A 68 -6.84 -2.16 -11.73
CA VAL A 68 -5.57 -2.91 -11.63
C VAL A 68 -4.36 -1.99 -11.56
N MET A 69 -4.27 -1.00 -12.46
CA MET A 69 -3.18 -0.02 -12.47
C MET A 69 -3.18 0.86 -11.21
N MET A 70 -4.37 1.30 -10.78
CA MET A 70 -4.53 2.09 -9.55
C MET A 70 -4.03 1.34 -8.31
N VAL A 71 -4.38 0.05 -8.17
CA VAL A 71 -3.94 -0.78 -7.04
C VAL A 71 -2.42 -0.93 -7.05
N CYS A 72 -1.83 -1.26 -8.20
CA CYS A 72 -0.37 -1.38 -8.33
C CYS A 72 0.33 -0.06 -7.98
N ARG A 73 -0.18 1.07 -8.47
CA ARG A 73 0.34 2.41 -8.13
C ARG A 73 0.29 2.70 -6.64
N SER A 74 -0.79 2.34 -5.96
CA SER A 74 -0.90 2.51 -4.50
C SER A 74 0.16 1.70 -3.74
N LEU A 75 0.45 0.47 -4.17
CA LEU A 75 1.56 -0.31 -3.62
C LEU A 75 2.91 0.39 -3.85
N MET A 76 3.14 0.93 -5.04
CA MET A 76 4.39 1.63 -5.36
C MET A 76 4.56 2.93 -4.55
N ARG A 77 3.48 3.63 -4.23
CA ARG A 77 3.51 4.78 -3.31
C ARG A 77 3.94 4.36 -1.90
N ALA A 78 3.36 3.29 -1.36
CA ALA A 78 3.78 2.75 -0.07
C ALA A 78 5.25 2.28 -0.08
N TYR A 79 5.69 1.64 -1.16
CA TYR A 79 7.10 1.26 -1.36
C TYR A 79 8.03 2.46 -1.28
N VAL A 80 7.75 3.52 -2.05
CA VAL A 80 8.59 4.72 -2.06
C VAL A 80 8.59 5.41 -0.69
N SER A 81 7.44 5.45 -0.01
CA SER A 81 7.35 5.99 1.35
C SER A 81 8.20 5.19 2.34
N LEU A 82 8.18 3.86 2.28
CA LEU A 82 9.03 2.99 3.12
C LEU A 82 10.52 3.25 2.88
N ARG A 83 10.95 3.30 1.61
CA ARG A 83 12.34 3.62 1.23
C ARG A 83 12.78 4.98 1.76
N LYS A 84 11.92 5.99 1.73
CA LYS A 84 12.22 7.34 2.27
C LYS A 84 12.45 7.34 3.78
N GLN A 85 11.86 6.40 4.51
CA GLN A 85 12.05 6.25 5.95
C GLN A 85 13.21 5.31 6.32
N GLY A 86 13.93 4.76 5.32
CA GLY A 86 15.01 3.80 5.56
C GLY A 86 14.51 2.37 5.87
N GLU A 87 13.23 2.09 5.64
CA GLU A 87 12.60 0.79 5.87
C GLU A 87 12.82 -0.16 4.67
N ASP A 88 14.09 -0.36 4.28
CA ASP A 88 14.45 -1.05 3.04
C ASP A 88 13.95 -2.50 2.98
N ALA A 89 14.03 -3.24 4.08
CA ALA A 89 13.56 -4.63 4.14
C ALA A 89 12.04 -4.72 3.93
N ASN A 90 11.28 -3.82 4.57
CA ASN A 90 9.84 -3.74 4.43
C ASN A 90 9.43 -3.30 3.02
N ALA A 91 10.20 -2.39 2.41
CA ALA A 91 10.00 -1.99 1.02
C ALA A 91 10.19 -3.17 0.06
N GLU A 92 11.28 -3.94 0.20
CA GLU A 92 11.53 -5.10 -0.67
C GLU A 92 10.50 -6.22 -0.47
N GLU A 93 9.99 -6.43 0.75
CA GLU A 93 8.88 -7.34 1.00
C GLU A 93 7.60 -6.89 0.27
N LEU A 94 7.27 -5.60 0.34
CA LEU A 94 6.13 -5.03 -0.37
C LEU A 94 6.29 -5.15 -1.90
N ARG A 95 7.51 -4.97 -2.41
CA ARG A 95 7.83 -5.18 -3.84
C ARG A 95 7.63 -6.64 -4.24
N SER A 96 8.07 -7.59 -3.42
CA SER A 96 7.85 -9.02 -3.63
C SER A 96 6.35 -9.37 -3.66
N ILE A 97 5.53 -8.74 -2.81
CA ILE A 97 4.07 -8.90 -2.88
C ILE A 97 3.55 -8.38 -4.22
N ALA A 98 3.94 -7.19 -4.66
CA ALA A 98 3.51 -6.65 -5.95
C ALA A 98 3.92 -7.55 -7.13
N ASP A 99 5.15 -8.06 -7.16
CA ASP A 99 5.66 -8.92 -8.23
C ASP A 99 4.96 -10.29 -8.31
N LYS A 100 4.29 -10.76 -7.23
CA LYS A 100 3.45 -11.97 -7.27
C LYS A 100 2.12 -11.75 -8.00
N HIS A 101 1.62 -10.52 -8.01
CA HIS A 101 0.27 -10.18 -8.45
C HIS A 101 0.24 -9.38 -9.76
N TYR A 102 1.36 -8.78 -10.15
CA TYR A 102 1.48 -7.97 -11.35
C TYR A 102 2.66 -8.42 -12.21
N SER A 103 2.58 -8.17 -13.53
CA SER A 103 3.74 -8.36 -14.38
C SER A 103 4.81 -7.34 -14.02
N ARG A 104 6.08 -7.71 -14.20
CA ARG A 104 7.21 -6.80 -13.97
C ARG A 104 7.07 -5.49 -14.76
N GLU A 105 6.57 -5.55 -15.99
CA GLU A 105 6.31 -4.37 -16.82
C GLU A 105 5.31 -3.42 -16.16
N THR A 106 4.21 -3.94 -15.62
CA THR A 106 3.22 -3.15 -14.89
C THR A 106 3.82 -2.50 -13.64
N VAL A 107 4.59 -3.27 -12.86
CA VAL A 107 5.22 -2.74 -11.64
C VAL A 107 6.25 -1.65 -11.97
N ASP A 108 7.07 -1.86 -12.99
CA ASP A 108 8.10 -0.89 -13.40
C ASP A 108 7.45 0.38 -13.99
N ALA A 109 6.37 0.25 -14.75
CA ALA A 109 5.62 1.39 -15.29
C ALA A 109 4.98 2.24 -14.17
N GLU A 110 4.27 1.61 -13.23
CA GLU A 110 3.63 2.35 -12.13
C GLU A 110 4.66 2.93 -11.16
N MET A 111 5.80 2.25 -10.94
CA MET A 111 6.91 2.81 -10.17
C MET A 111 7.45 4.10 -10.82
N ALA A 112 7.60 4.11 -12.14
CA ALA A 112 8.04 5.30 -12.86
C ALA A 112 7.05 6.46 -12.70
N GLU A 113 5.75 6.20 -12.79
CA GLU A 113 4.70 7.21 -12.55
C GLU A 113 4.77 7.82 -11.14
N VAL A 114 4.96 6.98 -10.11
CA VAL A 114 5.09 7.43 -8.72
C VAL A 114 6.33 8.30 -8.52
N ILE A 115 7.47 7.94 -9.12
CA ILE A 115 8.72 8.71 -9.03
C ILE A 115 8.60 10.04 -9.78
N MET A 116 7.95 10.05 -10.95
CA MET A 116 7.77 11.24 -11.78
C MET A 116 6.68 12.20 -11.26
N GLY A 117 5.91 11.78 -10.25
CA GLY A 117 4.92 12.63 -9.58
C GLY A 117 3.69 12.94 -10.43
N ARG A 118 3.25 12.02 -11.29
CA ARG A 118 2.05 12.15 -12.13
C ARG A 118 0.80 11.48 -11.54
#